data_AF-A0A6L9ULM8-F1
#
_entry.id   AF-A0A6L9ULM8-F1
#
_cell.length_a   1.000
_cell.length_b   1.000
_cell.length_c   1.000
_cell.angle_alpha   90.00
_cell.angle_beta   90.00
_cell.angle_gamma   90.00
#
_symmetry.space_group_name_H-M   'P 1'
#
loop_
_entity.id
_entity.type
_entity.pdbx_description
1 polymer ?
#
loop_
_entity_poly.entity_id
_entity_poly.type
_entity_poly.pdbx_seq_one_letter_code
_entity_poly.pdbx_strand_id
1 'polypeptide(L)' 'FGESTYDNDGLGVKLNAFKGKIISGDIKLSVHDEYKWVRKEELKEFKFSPADEKLVNELMEEQ' A
#
# COMPACT_ATOMS: atom_id res chain seq x y z
N PHE A 1 -3.86 -7.27 3.37
CA PHE A 1 -3.68 -8.12 2.17
C PHE A 1 -4.89 -7.87 1.27
N GLY A 2 -4.89 -8.34 0.01
CA GLY A 2 -6.03 -8.18 -0.90
C GLY A 2 -5.60 -8.10 -2.37
N GLU A 3 -6.57 -7.92 -3.27
CA GLU A 3 -6.30 -7.57 -4.67
C GLU A 3 -7.13 -6.36 -5.12
N SER A 4 -6.52 -5.53 -5.96
CA SER A 4 -7.17 -4.38 -6.60
C SER A 4 -6.86 -4.41 -8.08
N THR A 5 -7.87 -4.17 -8.91
CA THR A 5 -7.71 -3.96 -10.34
C THR A 5 -8.15 -2.55 -10.63
N TYR A 6 -7.27 -1.78 -11.27
CA TYR A 6 -7.55 -0.42 -11.70
C TYR A 6 -7.33 -0.34 -13.21
N ASP A 7 -8.31 0.18 -13.94
CA ASP A 7 -8.25 0.38 -15.40
C ASP A 7 -8.48 1.85 -15.70
N ASN A 8 -7.56 2.46 -16.45
CA ASN A 8 -7.70 3.84 -16.89
C ASN A 8 -7.26 3.97 -18.35
N ASP A 9 -8.17 4.42 -19.22
CA ASP A 9 -7.94 4.75 -20.64
C ASP A 9 -6.94 3.83 -21.37
N GLY A 10 -7.11 2.51 -21.20
CA GLY A 10 -6.32 1.49 -21.91
C GLY A 10 -5.09 0.95 -21.19
N LEU A 11 -4.80 1.41 -19.97
CA LEU A 11 -3.78 0.81 -19.10
C LEU A 11 -4.43 0.21 -17.85
N GLY A 12 -4.49 -1.12 -17.81
CA GLY A 12 -4.95 -1.89 -16.66
C GLY A 12 -3.80 -2.33 -15.76
N VAL A 13 -3.96 -2.16 -14.45
CA VAL A 13 -3.02 -2.62 -13.43
C VAL A 13 -3.75 -3.52 -12.44
N LYS A 14 -3.14 -4.68 -12.15
CA LYS A 14 -3.57 -5.57 -11.07
C LYS A 14 -2.55 -5.55 -9.93
N LEU A 15 -3.00 -5.15 -8.75
CA LEU A 15 -2.23 -5.11 -7.52
C LEU A 15 -2.61 -6.31 -6.64
N ASN A 16 -1.60 -6.99 -6.09
CA ASN A 16 -1.78 -8.05 -5.10
C ASN A 16 -1.02 -7.67 -3.83
N ALA A 17 -1.72 -7.46 -2.73
CA ALA A 17 -1.16 -7.05 -1.45
C ALA A 17 -1.00 -8.25 -0.52
N PHE A 18 0.21 -8.42 0.03
CA PHE A 18 0.53 -9.48 0.98
C PHE A 18 0.88 -8.87 2.35
N LYS A 19 0.52 -9.57 3.42
CA LYS A 19 0.99 -9.20 4.76
C LYS A 19 2.33 -9.87 5.01
N GLY A 20 3.33 -9.08 5.38
CA GLY A 20 4.64 -9.54 5.76
C GLY A 20 5.04 -8.96 7.12
N LYS A 21 5.94 -9.67 7.80
CA LYS A 21 6.62 -9.17 9.00
C LYS A 21 8.12 -9.25 8.76
N ILE A 22 8.85 -8.22 9.17
CA ILE A 22 10.31 -8.27 9.20
C ILE A 22 10.73 -9.24 10.31
N ILE A 23 11.36 -10.35 9.93
CA ILE A 23 11.91 -11.34 10.87
C ILE A 23 13.34 -10.98 11.25
N SER A 24 14.12 -10.46 10.30
CA SER A 24 15.49 -9.99 10.48
C SER A 24 15.87 -9.02 9.35
N GLY A 25 16.88 -8.17 9.60
CA GLY A 25 17.34 -7.14 8.66
C GLY A 25 16.63 -5.79 8.79
N ASP A 26 17.15 -4.80 8.10
CA ASP A 26 16.68 -3.41 8.12
C ASP A 26 16.24 -2.94 6.73
N ILE A 27 15.24 -2.05 6.66
CA ILE A 27 14.80 -1.43 5.41
C ILE A 27 15.91 -0.51 4.90
N LYS A 28 16.29 -0.67 3.62
CA LYS A 28 17.20 0.23 2.91
C LYS A 28 16.52 0.75 1.64
N LEU A 29 16.57 2.06 1.45
CA LEU A 29 16.05 2.72 0.26
C LEU A 29 17.10 2.69 -0.86
N SER A 30 16.71 2.24 -2.05
CA SER A 30 17.57 2.25 -3.24
C SER A 30 17.06 3.21 -4.32
N VAL A 31 15.75 3.18 -4.59
CA VAL A 31 15.08 3.95 -5.65
C VAL A 31 14.04 4.92 -5.12
N HIS A 32 13.67 4.81 -3.84
CA HIS A 32 12.65 5.63 -3.21
C HIS A 32 13.28 6.64 -2.25
N ASP A 33 12.64 7.80 -2.12
CA ASP A 33 13.18 8.91 -1.33
C ASP A 33 12.92 8.76 0.18
N GLU A 34 11.82 8.10 0.58
CA GLU A 34 11.42 8.00 1.99
C GLU A 34 10.69 6.67 2.29
N TYR A 35 10.81 6.21 3.55
CA TYR A 35 9.86 5.28 4.15
C TYR A 35 9.45 5.75 5.54
N LYS A 36 8.21 5.45 5.94
CA LYS A 36 7.71 5.76 7.28
C LYS A 36 6.90 4.59 7.84
N TRP A 37 7.19 4.22 9.08
CA TRP A 37 6.31 3.36 9.86
C TRP A 37 5.17 4.20 10.40
N VAL A 38 3.94 3.80 10.09
CA VAL A 38 2.72 4.49 10.49
C VAL A 38 1.72 3.50 11.06
N ARG A 39 0.83 3.99 11.91
CA ARG A 39 -0.36 3.27 12.34
C ARG A 39 -1.41 3.28 11.24
N LYS A 40 -2.35 2.33 11.31
CA LYS A 40 -3.44 2.24 10.34
C LYS A 40 -4.23 3.54 10.24
N GLU A 41 -4.48 4.21 11.36
CA GLU A 41 -5.29 5.44 11.41
C GLU A 41 -4.58 6.65 10.81
N GLU A 42 -3.24 6.63 10.72
CA GLU A 42 -2.43 7.68 10.10
C GLU A 42 -2.46 7.58 8.57
N LEU A 43 -2.87 6.44 7.99
CA LEU A 43 -2.93 6.26 6.53
C LEU A 43 -3.83 7.32 5.87
N LYS A 44 -4.91 7.75 6.53
CA LYS A 44 -5.81 8.81 6.03
C LYS A 44 -5.13 10.17 5.81
N GLU A 45 -3.94 10.38 6.38
CA GLU A 45 -3.17 11.62 6.23
C GLU A 45 -2.31 11.62 4.95
N PHE A 46 -2.24 10.50 4.24
CA PHE A 46 -1.46 10.35 3.01
C PHE A 46 -2.36 10.39 1.78
N LYS A 47 -1.82 10.93 0.68
CA LYS A 47 -2.47 10.89 -0.62
C LYS A 47 -2.03 9.64 -1.38
N PHE A 48 -2.95 8.70 -1.57
CA PHE A 48 -2.72 7.49 -2.35
C PHE A 48 -3.12 7.67 -3.81
N SER A 49 -2.58 6.83 -4.68
CA SER A 49 -3.04 6.76 -6.06
C SER A 49 -4.40 6.06 -6.12
N PRO A 50 -5.25 6.36 -7.12
CA PRO A 50 -6.56 5.71 -7.27
C PRO A 50 -6.52 4.18 -7.31
N ALA A 51 -5.40 3.60 -7.77
CA ALA A 51 -5.24 2.15 -7.82
C ALA A 51 -5.08 1.52 -6.42
N ASP A 52 -4.47 2.26 -5.49
CA ASP A 52 -4.15 1.81 -4.14
C ASP A 52 -5.28 2.05 -3.13
N GLU A 53 -6.16 3.03 -3.38
CA GLU A 53 -7.20 3.46 -2.42
C GLU A 53 -8.02 2.30 -1.86
N LYS A 54 -8.43 1.36 -2.74
CA LYS A 54 -9.18 0.16 -2.32
C LYS A 54 -8.44 -0.63 -1.23
N LEU A 55 -7.16 -0.94 -1.46
CA LEU A 55 -6.36 -1.76 -0.55
C LEU A 55 -6.04 -1.02 0.74
N VAL A 56 -5.84 0.31 0.67
CA VAL A 56 -5.59 1.14 1.85
C VAL A 56 -6.84 1.22 2.73
N ASN A 57 -8.03 1.41 2.14
CA ASN A 57 -9.29 1.40 2.87
C ASN A 57 -9.53 0.07 3.58
N GLU A 58 -9.34 -1.05 2.86
CA GLU A 58 -9.43 -2.39 3.45
C GLU A 58 -8.45 -2.57 4.62
N LEU A 59 -7.21 -2.06 4.50
CA LEU A 59 -6.21 -2.13 5.57
C LEU A 59 -6.61 -1.30 6.81
N MET A 60 -7.26 -0.15 6.62
CA MET A 60 -7.72 0.72 7.71
C MET A 60 -8.92 0.13 8.46
N GLU A 61 -9.81 -0.57 7.76
CA GLU A 61 -11.01 -1.18 8.36
C GLU A 61 -10.72 -2.53 9.04
N GLU A 62 -9.59 -3.15 8.72
CA GLU A 62 -9.20 -4.45 9.25
C GLU A 62 -8.97 -4.42 10.78
N GLN A 63 -9.71 -5.26 11.50
CA GLN A 63 -9.64 -5.44 12.96
C GLN A 63 -8.34 -6.12 13.43
#